data_AF-A0A8H4S7F8-F1
#
_entry.id   AF-A0A8H4S7F8-F1
#
_cell.length_a   1.000
_cell.length_b   1.000
_cell.length_c   1.000
_cell.angle_alpha   90.00
_cell.angle_beta   90.00
_cell.angle_gamma   90.00
#
_symmetry.space_group_name_H-M   'P 1'
#
loop_
_entity.id
_entity.type
_entity.pdbx_description
1 polymer ?
#
loop_
_entity_poly.entity_id
_entity_poly.type
_entity_poly.pdbx_seq_one_letter_code
_entity_poly.pdbx_strand_id
1 'polypeptide(L)'
;MRSGGKQDSEGNICGPFEWTQDEERITLQGREGWMAVRLPDDEKVVEELGVENGQGLWRLYFDQNDDGADLPEGAEVLEVTIKRTVAES
;
A
#
# COMPACT_ATOMS: atom_id res chain seq x y z
N MET A 1 -21.27 -12.84 12.53
CA MET A 1 -20.48 -13.76 11.69
C MET A 1 -19.33 -12.95 11.13
N ARG A 2 -18.08 -13.30 11.44
CA ARG A 2 -16.92 -12.71 10.75
C ARG A 2 -16.77 -13.46 9.43
N SER A 3 -16.71 -12.75 8.33
CA SER A 3 -16.52 -13.31 6.98
C SER A 3 -15.35 -12.58 6.33
N GLY A 4 -14.59 -13.30 5.51
CA GLY A 4 -13.43 -12.77 4.78
C GLY A 4 -12.07 -13.02 5.45
N GLY A 5 -11.99 -14.02 6.33
CA GLY A 5 -10.69 -14.53 6.80
C GLY A 5 -10.00 -15.39 5.75
N LYS A 6 -8.74 -15.75 5.97
CA LYS A 6 -7.94 -16.56 5.04
C LYS A 6 -8.56 -17.94 4.82
N GLN A 7 -9.12 -18.54 5.87
CA GLN A 7 -9.84 -19.82 5.77
C GLN A 7 -11.07 -19.73 4.85
N ASP A 8 -11.73 -18.57 4.78
CA ASP A 8 -12.88 -18.37 3.88
C ASP A 8 -12.44 -18.22 2.41
N SER A 9 -11.17 -17.88 2.17
CA SER A 9 -10.58 -17.73 0.83
C SER A 9 -9.91 -19.01 0.30
N GLU A 10 -9.71 -20.04 1.13
CA GLU A 10 -9.03 -21.27 0.70
C GLU A 10 -9.80 -21.97 -0.44
N GLY A 11 -9.09 -22.25 -1.54
CA GLY A 11 -9.66 -22.87 -2.74
C GLY A 11 -10.37 -21.90 -3.70
N ASN A 12 -10.46 -20.61 -3.37
CA ASN A 12 -11.03 -19.57 -4.21
C ASN A 12 -9.94 -18.65 -4.79
N ILE A 13 -10.17 -18.11 -5.98
CA ILE A 13 -9.31 -17.04 -6.53
C ILE A 13 -9.71 -15.74 -5.84
N CYS A 14 -8.98 -15.36 -4.79
CA CYS A 14 -9.22 -14.13 -4.02
C CYS A 14 -8.24 -12.98 -4.38
N GLY A 15 -7.45 -13.17 -5.42
CA GLY A 15 -6.35 -12.28 -5.78
C GLY A 15 -6.78 -10.86 -6.18
N PRO A 16 -5.83 -9.90 -6.11
CA PRO A 16 -4.39 -10.14 -5.92
C PRO A 16 -3.91 -10.03 -4.47
N PHE A 17 -4.75 -9.60 -3.53
CA PHE A 17 -4.37 -9.37 -2.13
C PHE A 17 -4.75 -10.55 -1.23
N GLU A 18 -3.87 -10.88 -0.31
CA GLU A 18 -4.04 -11.97 0.67
C GLU A 18 -3.64 -11.50 2.08
N TRP A 19 -3.79 -12.38 3.07
CA TRP A 19 -3.40 -12.12 4.45
C TRP A 19 -2.16 -12.92 4.87
N THR A 20 -1.38 -12.33 5.79
CA THR A 20 -0.41 -13.08 6.60
C THR A 20 -1.10 -14.21 7.37
N GLN A 21 -0.32 -15.18 7.84
CA GLN A 21 -0.87 -16.36 8.54
C GLN A 21 -1.64 -16.01 9.82
N ASP A 22 -1.25 -14.94 10.50
CA ASP A 22 -1.93 -14.39 11.67
C ASP A 22 -3.10 -13.46 11.32
N GLU A 23 -3.37 -13.24 10.03
CA GLU A 23 -4.40 -12.34 9.49
C GLU A 23 -4.28 -10.87 9.92
N GLU A 24 -3.12 -10.46 10.43
CA GLU A 24 -2.88 -9.09 10.91
C GLU A 24 -2.51 -8.12 9.77
N ARG A 25 -1.93 -8.62 8.68
CA ARG A 25 -1.32 -7.80 7.62
C ARG A 25 -1.71 -8.26 6.22
N ILE A 26 -1.76 -7.31 5.29
CA ILE A 26 -2.03 -7.56 3.87
C ILE A 26 -0.74 -7.91 3.13
N THR A 27 -0.83 -8.93 2.29
CA THR A 27 0.20 -9.35 1.35
C THR A 27 -0.30 -9.22 -0.09
N LEU A 28 0.62 -9.08 -1.02
CA LEU A 28 0.36 -9.19 -2.46
C LEU A 28 1.33 -10.24 -3.00
N GLN A 29 0.79 -11.25 -3.69
CA GLN A 29 1.56 -12.43 -4.14
C GLN A 29 2.37 -13.10 -3.00
N GLY A 30 1.78 -13.12 -1.79
CA GLY A 30 2.40 -13.71 -0.60
C GLY A 30 3.52 -12.88 0.04
N ARG A 31 3.78 -11.65 -0.41
CA ARG A 31 4.82 -10.76 0.13
C ARG A 31 4.25 -9.49 0.74
N GLU A 32 4.97 -8.92 1.71
CA GLU A 32 4.66 -7.64 2.37
C GLU A 32 5.53 -6.49 1.83
N GLY A 33 5.81 -6.48 0.51
CA GLY A 33 6.70 -5.49 -0.15
C GLY A 33 6.05 -4.13 -0.39
N TRP A 34 5.39 -3.54 0.61
CA TRP A 34 4.72 -2.25 0.47
C TRP A 34 5.66 -1.08 0.76
N MET A 35 5.51 0.00 0.00
CA MET A 35 6.31 1.21 0.13
C MET A 35 5.40 2.43 0.17
N ALA A 36 5.58 3.32 1.14
CA ALA A 36 5.06 4.67 1.06
C ALA A 36 6.08 5.54 0.32
N VAL A 37 5.65 6.21 -0.74
CA VAL A 37 6.51 7.01 -1.63
C VAL A 37 5.99 8.44 -1.73
N ARG A 38 6.89 9.41 -1.55
CA ARG A 38 6.66 10.83 -1.83
C ARG A 38 7.56 11.26 -2.98
N LEU A 39 7.00 11.93 -3.99
CA LEU A 39 7.73 12.36 -5.18
C LEU A 39 8.15 13.84 -5.06
N PRO A 40 9.30 14.23 -5.62
CA PRO A 40 9.86 15.57 -5.43
C PRO A 40 9.01 16.70 -6.04
N ASP A 41 8.21 16.43 -7.07
CA ASP A 41 7.38 17.43 -7.76
C ASP A 41 5.90 17.40 -7.33
N ASP A 42 5.55 16.63 -6.29
CA ASP A 42 4.15 16.49 -5.85
C ASP A 42 3.51 17.81 -5.45
N GLU A 43 4.29 18.75 -4.90
CA GLU A 43 3.79 20.07 -4.50
C GLU A 43 3.22 20.85 -5.69
N LYS A 44 3.84 20.73 -6.88
CA LYS A 44 3.34 21.37 -8.11
C LYS A 44 2.07 20.70 -8.62
N VAL A 45 2.01 19.37 -8.59
CA VAL A 45 0.84 18.60 -9.03
C VAL A 45 -0.37 18.90 -8.13
N VAL A 46 -0.14 19.00 -6.82
CA VAL A 46 -1.15 19.37 -5.84
C VAL A 46 -1.70 20.77 -6.09
N GLU A 47 -0.82 21.74 -6.37
CA GLU A 47 -1.20 23.12 -6.68
C GLU A 47 -2.04 23.19 -7.96
N GLU A 48 -1.62 22.48 -9.03
CA GLU A 48 -2.36 22.41 -10.30
C GLU A 48 -3.73 21.73 -10.16
N LEU A 49 -3.86 20.73 -9.28
CA LEU A 49 -5.11 20.01 -9.02
C LEU A 49 -6.01 20.72 -7.99
N GLY A 50 -5.56 21.83 -7.40
CA GLY A 50 -6.31 22.59 -6.41
C GLY A 50 -6.56 21.82 -5.10
N VAL A 51 -5.68 20.88 -4.76
CA VAL A 51 -5.81 20.08 -3.53
C VAL A 51 -5.28 20.90 -2.35
N GLU A 52 -6.17 21.34 -1.47
CA GLU A 52 -5.76 21.98 -0.22
C GLU A 52 -4.95 21.00 0.64
N ASN A 53 -3.80 21.44 1.17
CA ASN A 53 -2.87 20.66 2.00
C ASN A 53 -2.12 19.48 1.33
N GLY A 54 -1.82 19.52 0.02
CA GLY A 54 -1.01 18.43 -0.56
C GLY A 54 0.50 18.49 -0.28
N GLN A 55 0.96 19.40 0.59
CA GLN A 55 2.24 19.22 1.27
C GLN A 55 2.17 17.93 2.10
N GLY A 56 2.91 16.90 1.68
CA GLY A 56 2.92 15.60 2.36
C GLY A 56 2.02 14.53 1.73
N LEU A 57 1.74 14.62 0.42
CA LEU A 57 1.16 13.50 -0.31
C LEU A 57 2.11 12.29 -0.29
N TRP A 58 1.62 11.15 0.18
CA TRP A 58 2.30 9.86 0.11
C TRP A 58 1.44 8.88 -0.71
N ARG A 59 2.09 8.11 -1.58
CA ARG A 59 1.46 7.04 -2.36
C ARG A 59 1.89 5.70 -1.82
N LEU A 60 0.99 4.73 -1.86
CA LEU A 60 1.28 3.36 -1.48
C LEU A 60 1.61 2.54 -2.71
N TYR A 61 2.86 2.12 -2.85
CA TYR A 61 3.37 1.28 -3.92
C TYR A 61 3.64 -0.13 -3.41
N PHE A 62 3.81 -1.07 -4.33
CA PHE A 62 4.28 -2.42 -4.05
C PHE A 62 5.51 -2.72 -4.88
N ASP A 63 6.59 -3.13 -4.21
CA ASP A 63 7.83 -3.54 -4.84
C ASP A 63 7.68 -4.95 -5.42
N GLN A 64 7.24 -4.99 -6.68
CA GLN A 64 7.01 -6.25 -7.37
C GLN A 64 8.32 -7.05 -7.55
N ASN A 65 9.46 -6.37 -7.70
CA ASN A 65 10.73 -7.01 -8.05
C ASN A 65 11.71 -7.09 -6.88
N ASP A 66 11.39 -6.48 -5.74
CA ASP A 66 12.28 -6.37 -4.56
C ASP A 66 13.55 -5.55 -4.87
N ASP A 67 13.40 -4.51 -5.71
CA ASP A 67 14.49 -3.68 -6.24
C ASP A 67 14.35 -2.18 -5.94
N GLY A 68 13.39 -1.78 -5.11
CA GLY A 68 13.15 -0.39 -4.75
C GLY A 68 12.34 0.41 -5.78
N ALA A 69 11.67 -0.27 -6.72
CA ALA A 69 10.64 0.28 -7.61
C ALA A 69 11.07 1.39 -8.60
N ASP A 70 12.35 1.45 -8.99
CA ASP A 70 12.91 2.36 -10.01
C ASP A 70 12.39 3.82 -9.91
N LEU A 71 12.48 4.37 -8.69
CA LEU A 71 11.91 5.68 -8.37
C LEU A 71 12.81 6.84 -8.85
N PRO A 72 12.24 8.00 -9.22
CA PRO A 72 13.02 9.16 -9.66
C PRO A 72 13.93 9.68 -8.55
N GLU A 73 15.05 10.29 -8.95
CA GLU A 73 15.98 10.94 -8.02
C GLU A 73 15.25 11.98 -7.16
N GLY A 74 15.52 11.97 -5.84
CA GLY A 74 14.88 12.85 -4.88
C GLY A 74 13.53 12.34 -4.35
N ALA A 75 13.06 11.16 -4.79
CA ALA A 75 11.93 10.50 -4.14
C ALA A 75 12.28 10.06 -2.71
N GLU A 76 11.30 10.19 -1.82
CA GLU A 76 11.40 9.68 -0.44
C GLU A 76 10.59 8.41 -0.31
N VAL A 77 11.17 7.43 0.37
CA VAL A 77 10.64 6.07 0.46
C VAL A 77 10.66 5.57 1.89
N LEU A 78 9.56 4.97 2.31
CA LEU A 78 9.45 4.24 3.57
C LEU A 78 8.87 2.85 3.29
N GLU A 79 9.56 1.80 3.70
CA GLU A 79 8.97 0.46 3.74
C GLU A 79 7.88 0.43 4.82
N VAL A 80 6.72 -0.13 4.48
CA VAL A 80 5.55 -0.15 5.35
C VAL A 80 4.88 -1.51 5.35
N THR A 81 4.07 -1.77 6.38
CA THR A 81 3.14 -2.90 6.41
C THR A 81 1.72 -2.36 6.47
N ILE A 82 0.79 -3.02 5.78
CA ILE A 82 -0.61 -2.61 5.79
C ILE A 82 -1.36 -3.50 6.77
N LYS A 83 -1.89 -2.89 7.83
CA LYS A 83 -2.75 -3.55 8.81
C LYS A 83 -4.20 -3.17 8.59
N ARG A 84 -5.10 -4.12 8.77
CA ARG A 84 -6.54 -3.83 8.80
C ARG A 84 -6.91 -3.29 10.18
N THR A 85 -7.56 -2.13 10.21
CA THR A 85 -8.30 -1.66 11.38
C THR A 85 -9.80 -1.65 11.07
N VAL A 86 -10.63 -1.60 12.11
CA VAL A 86 -12.05 -1.33 11.95
C VAL A 86 -12.19 0.10 11.44
N ALA A 87 -12.93 0.30 10.35
CA ALA A 87 -13.24 1.64 9.88
C ALA A 87 -14.12 2.34 10.94
N GLU A 88 -13.74 3.56 11.33
CA GLU A 88 -14.64 4.40 12.12
C GLU A 88 -15.79 4.87 11.23
N SER A 89 -17.02 4.71 11.72
CA SER A 89 -18.27 5.06 11.02
C SER A 89 -18.70 6.49 11.30
#